data_AF-A0A357YTI0-F1
#
_entry.id   AF-A0A357YTI0-F1
#
_cell.length_a   1.000
_cell.length_b   1.000
_cell.length_c   1.000
_cell.angle_alpha   90.00
_cell.angle_beta   90.00
_cell.angle_gamma   90.00
#
_symmetry.space_group_name_H-M   'P 1'
#
loop_
_entity.id
_entity.type
_entity.pdbx_description
1 polymer ?
#
loop_
_entity_poly.entity_id
_entity_poly.type
_entity_poly.pdbx_seq_one_letter_code
_entity_poly.pdbx_strand_id
1 'polypeptide(L)'
;MHLDEKIRWTNLHAWEIVEALKNEYSIKMSRNVVRQLLKRHDYRLRKAQKRQSMKKNIWDWNEQFDNIVKSFPSQNEIFSGPFSTIF
;
A
#
# COMPACT_ATOMS: atom_id res chain seq x y z
N MET A 1 18.78 -10.31 -9.98
CA MET A 1 17.88 -9.16 -10.23
C MET A 1 18.39 -8.01 -9.39
N HIS A 2 19.02 -7.01 -9.99
CA HIS A 2 19.57 -5.86 -9.28
C HIS A 2 18.44 -4.83 -9.12
N LEU A 3 18.03 -4.54 -7.88
CA LEU A 3 17.14 -3.42 -7.59
C LEU A 3 17.97 -2.15 -7.79
N ASP A 4 17.61 -1.31 -8.76
CA ASP A 4 18.22 0.01 -8.92
C ASP A 4 17.91 0.86 -7.68
N GLU A 5 18.88 0.95 -6.76
CA GLU A 5 18.77 1.66 -5.47
C GLU A 5 18.44 3.16 -5.62
N LYS A 6 18.58 3.70 -6.83
CA LYS A 6 18.38 5.14 -7.12
C LYS A 6 16.95 5.51 -7.51
N ILE A 7 16.07 4.54 -7.80
CA ILE A 7 14.71 4.85 -8.25
C ILE A 7 13.83 5.15 -7.03
N ARG A 8 13.45 6.43 -6.89
CA ARG A 8 12.49 6.87 -5.88
C ARG A 8 11.08 6.86 -6.46
N TRP A 9 10.17 6.19 -5.79
CA TRP A 9 8.78 6.10 -6.21
C TRP A 9 7.91 7.10 -5.45
N THR A 10 7.04 7.83 -6.16
CA THR A 10 5.95 8.59 -5.54
C THR A 10 4.63 7.88 -5.75
N ASN A 11 3.78 7.89 -4.71
CA ASN A 11 2.39 7.48 -4.83
C ASN A 11 1.49 8.60 -5.34
N LEU A 12 1.94 9.85 -5.18
CA LEU A 12 1.17 11.05 -5.50
C LEU A 12 1.46 11.54 -6.92
N HIS A 13 0.41 12.00 -7.59
CA HIS A 13 0.48 12.78 -8.80
C HIS A 13 0.97 14.21 -8.50
N ALA A 14 1.52 14.88 -9.52
CA ALA A 14 2.04 16.24 -9.38
C ALA A 14 1.00 17.27 -8.91
N TRP A 15 -0.31 17.02 -9.09
CA TRP A 15 -1.35 17.92 -8.60
C TRP A 15 -1.65 17.69 -7.11
N GLU A 16 -1.67 16.44 -6.65
CA GLU A 16 -1.83 16.07 -5.23
C GLU A 16 -0.66 16.62 -4.40
N ILE A 17 0.56 16.58 -4.96
CA ILE A 17 1.74 17.16 -4.31
C ILE A 17 1.60 18.68 -4.15
N VAL A 18 1.06 19.39 -5.16
CA VAL A 18 0.80 20.84 -5.05
C VAL A 18 -0.21 21.14 -3.95
N GLU A 19 -1.25 20.32 -3.84
CA GLU A 19 -2.28 20.48 -2.81
C GLU A 19 -1.75 20.17 -1.41
N ALA A 20 -0.99 19.07 -1.25
CA ALA A 20 -0.32 18.73 -0.01
C ALA A 20 0.66 19.83 0.44
N LEU A 21 1.47 20.36 -0.48
CA LEU A 21 2.38 21.47 -0.20
C LEU A 21 1.66 22.74 0.25
N LYS A 22 0.49 23.02 -0.35
CA LYS A 22 -0.34 24.16 0.02
C LYS A 22 -0.98 23.95 1.40
N ASN A 23 -1.48 22.75 1.70
CA ASN A 23 -2.23 22.48 2.92
C ASN A 23 -1.32 22.28 4.13
N GLU A 24 -0.22 21.54 3.98
CA GLU A 24 0.69 21.20 5.09
C GLU A 24 1.74 22.29 5.33
N TYR A 25 2.26 22.90 4.27
CA TYR A 25 3.39 23.84 4.36
C TYR A 25 3.01 25.28 3.98
N SER A 26 1.77 25.54 3.56
CA SER A 26 1.31 26.86 3.05
C SER A 26 2.12 27.38 1.85
N ILE A 27 2.83 26.50 1.13
CA ILE A 27 3.65 26.86 -0.02
C ILE A 27 2.83 26.73 -1.30
N LYS A 28 2.61 27.86 -2.00
CA LYS A 28 2.02 27.84 -3.34
C LYS A 28 3.09 27.64 -4.39
N MET A 29 3.10 26.46 -5.02
CA MET A 29 3.94 26.17 -6.19
C MET A 29 3.09 25.80 -7.40
N SER A 30 3.63 26.07 -8.60
CA SER A 30 2.99 25.63 -9.84
C SER A 30 3.23 24.14 -10.08
N ARG A 31 2.29 23.49 -10.76
CA ARG A 31 2.41 22.08 -11.19
C ARG A 31 3.68 21.82 -12.02
N ASN A 32 4.12 22.81 -12.80
CA ASN A 32 5.31 22.69 -13.65
C ASN A 32 6.59 22.65 -12.83
N VAL A 33 6.69 23.48 -11.78
CA VAL A 33 7.84 23.47 -10.85
C VAL A 33 7.93 22.12 -10.14
N VAL A 34 6.81 21.59 -9.64
CA VAL A 34 6.77 20.25 -9.02
C VAL A 34 7.23 19.17 -10.00
N ARG A 35 6.77 19.21 -11.26
CA ARG A 35 7.24 18.27 -12.29
C ARG A 35 8.74 18.35 -12.56
N GLN A 36 9.29 19.57 -12.61
CA GLN A 36 10.73 19.78 -12.80
C GLN A 36 11.54 19.23 -11.62
N LEU A 37 11.09 19.46 -10.39
CA LEU A 37 11.71 18.93 -9.18
C LEU A 37 11.69 17.40 -9.15
N LEU A 38 10.53 16.79 -9.41
CA LEU A 38 10.39 15.33 -9.47
C LEU A 38 11.32 14.73 -10.53
N LYS A 39 11.43 15.36 -11.70
CA LYS A 39 12.33 14.92 -12.77
C LYS A 39 13.80 15.02 -12.37
N ARG A 40 14.21 16.10 -11.70
CA ARG A 40 15.60 16.31 -11.26
C ARG A 40 16.06 15.29 -10.23
N HIS A 41 15.13 14.78 -9.42
CA HIS A 41 15.41 13.82 -8.36
C HIS A 41 15.09 12.36 -8.75
N ASP A 42 14.82 12.10 -10.03
CA ASP A 42 14.48 10.79 -10.59
C ASP A 42 13.28 10.11 -9.93
N TYR A 43 12.30 10.92 -9.52
CA TYR A 43 11.04 10.39 -9.02
C TYR A 43 10.19 9.81 -10.15
N ARG A 44 9.70 8.60 -9.93
CA ARG A 44 8.80 7.90 -10.84
C ARG A 44 7.46 7.65 -10.17
N LEU A 45 6.38 7.80 -10.92
CA LEU A 45 5.04 7.43 -10.43
C LEU A 45 5.00 5.91 -10.25
N ARG A 46 4.58 5.45 -9.07
CA ARG A 46 4.40 4.03 -8.81
C ARG A 46 3.33 3.47 -9.75
N LYS A 47 3.67 2.40 -10.47
CA LYS A 47 2.65 1.60 -11.17
C LYS A 47 2.08 0.59 -10.18
N ALA A 48 0.76 0.46 -10.11
CA ALA A 48 0.14 -0.62 -9.37
C ALA A 48 0.65 -1.95 -9.94
N GLN A 49 1.19 -2.82 -9.07
CA GLN A 49 1.57 -4.16 -9.47
C GLN A 49 0.30 -4.89 -9.90
N LYS A 50 0.24 -5.31 -11.17
CA LYS A 50 -0.86 -6.16 -11.64
C LYS A 50 -0.87 -7.41 -10.77
N ARG A 51 -2.05 -7.80 -10.27
CA ARG A 51 -2.22 -9.10 -9.62
C ARG A 51 -1.88 -10.16 -10.65
N GLN A 52 -0.70 -10.77 -10.53
CA GLN A 52 -0.44 -12.02 -11.23
C GLN A 52 -1.32 -13.05 -10.52
N SER A 53 -2.33 -13.59 -11.22
CA SER A 53 -2.99 -14.78 -10.68
C SER A 53 -1.90 -15.85 -10.58
N MET A 54 -1.85 -16.55 -9.46
CA MET A 54 -0.97 -17.70 -9.35
C MET A 54 -1.28 -18.68 -10.50
N LYS A 55 -0.27 -19.41 -10.97
CA LYS A 55 -0.37 -20.33 -12.12
C LYS A 55 -1.67 -21.13 -12.06
N LYS A 56 -2.37 -21.27 -13.19
CA LYS A 56 -3.65 -21.97 -13.38
C LYS A 56 -3.62 -23.48 -13.04
N ASN A 57 -2.54 -23.97 -12.44
CA ASN A 57 -2.17 -25.37 -12.27
C ASN A 57 -1.67 -25.61 -10.83
N ILE A 58 -2.40 -25.09 -9.85
CA ILE A 58 -2.23 -25.37 -8.42
C ILE A 58 -3.47 -26.17 -8.04
N TRP A 59 -3.31 -27.48 -7.89
CA TRP A 59 -4.41 -28.40 -7.61
C TRP A 59 -4.82 -28.37 -6.12
N ASP A 60 -3.88 -28.13 -5.21
CA ASP A 60 -4.12 -28.08 -3.76
C ASP A 60 -4.08 -26.67 -3.18
N TRP A 61 -5.12 -25.88 -3.49
CA TRP A 61 -5.36 -24.62 -2.77
C TRP A 61 -5.82 -24.87 -1.33
N ASN A 62 -6.58 -25.94 -1.10
CA ASN A 62 -7.21 -26.21 0.19
C ASN A 62 -6.20 -26.53 1.29
N GLU A 63 -5.14 -27.28 1.01
CA GLU A 63 -4.18 -27.70 2.04
C GLU A 63 -3.49 -26.52 2.75
N GLN A 64 -3.23 -25.42 2.02
CA GLN A 64 -2.67 -24.21 2.63
C GLN A 64 -3.66 -23.54 3.59
N PHE A 65 -4.94 -23.43 3.21
CA PHE A 65 -5.97 -22.87 4.08
C PHE A 65 -6.27 -23.78 5.27
N ASP A 66 -6.31 -25.10 5.07
CA ASP A 66 -6.57 -26.07 6.12
C ASP A 66 -5.47 -26.04 7.20
N ASN A 67 -4.21 -25.83 6.82
CA ASN A 67 -3.10 -25.67 7.76
C ASN A 67 -3.13 -24.32 8.50
N ILE A 68 -3.59 -23.25 7.84
CA ILE A 68 -3.83 -21.95 8.48
C ILE A 68 -4.96 -22.08 9.51
N VAL A 69 -6.08 -22.73 9.15
CA VAL A 69 -7.22 -22.98 10.05
C VAL A 69 -6.79 -23.82 11.25
N LYS A 70 -5.95 -24.85 11.06
CA LYS A 70 -5.41 -25.67 12.16
C LYS A 70 -4.44 -24.91 13.07
N SER A 71 -3.74 -23.90 12.55
CA SER A 71 -2.78 -23.10 13.31
C SER A 71 -3.41 -21.95 14.11
N PHE A 72 -4.67 -21.65 13.88
CA PHE A 72 -5.46 -20.75 14.70
C PHE A 72 -6.35 -21.56 15.66
N PRO A 73 -5.90 -21.86 16.89
CA PRO A 73 -6.82 -22.36 17.90
C PRO A 73 -7.92 -21.31 18.08
N SER A 74 -9.16 -21.79 18.02
CA SER A 74 -10.41 -21.07 18.24
C SER A 74 -10.25 -19.89 19.21
N GLN A 75 -10.18 -18.66 18.69
CA GLN A 75 -10.44 -17.46 19.49
C GLN A 75 -11.95 -17.33 19.72
N ASN A 76 -12.55 -18.31 20.38
CA ASN A 76 -13.92 -18.25 20.89
C ASN A 76 -13.95 -18.11 22.42
N GLU A 77 -12.91 -17.52 23.02
CA GLU A 77 -12.89 -17.11 24.43
C GLU A 77 -12.23 -15.74 24.60
N ILE A 78 -12.74 -14.70 23.94
CA ILE A 78 -12.32 -13.30 24.24
C ILE A 78 -13.53 -12.37 24.52
N PHE A 79 -14.77 -12.81 24.27
CA PHE A 79 -15.96 -11.98 24.51
C PHE A 79 -16.78 -12.40 25.74
N SER A 80 -16.11 -12.80 26.83
CA SER A 80 -16.74 -12.91 28.17
C SER A 80 -16.08 -11.94 29.16
N GLY A 81 -15.98 -10.66 28.77
CA GLY A 81 -15.55 -9.56 29.62
C GLY A 81 -16.71 -8.56 29.84
N PRO A 82 -16.80 -7.89 31.01
CA PRO A 82 -17.99 -7.18 31.47
C PRO A 82 -18.31 -5.85 30.76
N PHE A 83 -17.78 -5.60 29.56
CA PHE A 83 -17.93 -4.33 28.84
C PHE A 83 -18.62 -4.48 27.47
N SER A 84 -19.71 -5.25 27.40
CA SER A 84 -20.60 -5.28 26.23
C SER A 84 -21.97 -4.66 26.54
N THR A 85 -22.02 -3.34 26.60
CA THR A 85 -23.18 -2.50 26.25
C THR A 85 -22.65 -1.12 25.93
N ILE A 86 -22.63 -0.75 24.65
CA ILE A 86 -22.91 0.59 24.10
C ILE A 86 -22.94 0.40 22.57
N PHE A 87 -24.13 0.64 22.02
CA PHE A 87 -24.61 0.55 20.63
C PHE A 87 -24.86 -0.84 20.03
#